data_AF-X0W8F0-F1
#
_entry.id   AF-X0W8F0-F1
#
_cell.length_a   1.000
_cell.length_b   1.000
_cell.length_c   1.000
_cell.angle_alpha   90.00
_cell.angle_beta   90.00
_cell.angle_gamma   90.00
#
_symmetry.space_group_name_H-M   'P 1'
#
loop_
_entity.id
_entity.type
_entity.pdbx_description
1 polymer ?
#
loop_
_entity_poly.entity_id
_entity_poly.type
_entity_poly.pdbx_seq_one_letter_code
_entity_poly.pdbx_strand_id
1 'polypeptide(L)'
;EKYYCIKHKRTCCPVNEAMKFINRYSWDTVSRIKEFDDLRTNAIMKTIQGDSREIDFNNVDGYKGGKFDGIFTSPPYVGLIDYHDQHRYAYELFNFDDNGFKEIGPASNGRGREAKEQYKNDIVRVFQNMNKFLKPKAKIFVVVNDRDNLYPEVAEICGYNIEKIYHRPVLMRTERDNAKFSESIYYFIKTN
;
A
#
# COMPACT_ATOMS: atom_id res chain seq x y z
N GLU A 1 26.55 -20.77 -7.06
CA GLU A 1 26.41 -21.83 -8.07
C GLU A 1 25.85 -21.26 -9.38
N LYS A 2 26.08 -21.89 -10.52
CA LYS A 2 25.52 -21.46 -11.81
C LYS A 2 24.04 -21.86 -11.89
N TYR A 3 23.18 -20.99 -12.40
CA TYR A 3 21.75 -21.25 -12.53
C TYR A 3 21.26 -20.88 -13.93
N TYR A 4 20.23 -21.58 -14.43
CA TYR A 4 19.60 -21.20 -15.69
C TYR A 4 18.69 -19.98 -15.48
N CYS A 5 19.03 -18.86 -16.10
CA CYS A 5 18.29 -17.61 -15.95
C CYS A 5 17.24 -17.48 -17.06
N ILE A 6 15.97 -17.58 -16.69
CA ILE A 6 14.83 -17.38 -17.61
C ILE A 6 14.91 -15.98 -18.27
N LYS A 7 15.26 -14.95 -17.48
CA LYS A 7 15.36 -13.56 -17.94
C LYS A 7 16.42 -13.34 -19.02
N HIS A 8 17.51 -14.09 -19.01
CA HIS A 8 18.60 -13.97 -19.99
C HIS A 8 18.65 -15.14 -20.98
N LYS A 9 17.78 -16.15 -20.81
CA LYS A 9 17.75 -17.41 -21.59
C LYS A 9 19.14 -18.07 -21.72
N ARG A 10 19.93 -18.04 -20.63
CA ARG A 10 21.28 -18.62 -20.56
C ARG A 10 21.63 -19.02 -19.14
N THR A 11 22.66 -19.85 -18.99
CA THR A 11 23.27 -20.14 -17.69
C THR A 11 23.99 -18.88 -17.17
N CYS A 12 23.55 -18.38 -16.02
CA CYS A 12 24.12 -17.23 -15.33
C CYS A 12 24.82 -17.65 -14.04
N CYS A 13 25.63 -16.73 -13.51
CA CYS A 13 26.23 -16.83 -12.18
C CYS A 13 25.65 -15.71 -11.31
N PRO A 14 25.49 -15.90 -9.99
CA PRO A 14 25.19 -14.82 -9.06
C PRO A 14 26.18 -13.67 -9.23
N VAL A 15 25.68 -12.44 -9.14
CA VAL A 15 26.52 -11.24 -9.22
C VAL A 15 27.23 -11.00 -7.89
N ASN A 16 28.51 -10.65 -7.95
CA ASN A 16 29.31 -10.31 -6.75
C ASN A 16 29.29 -8.81 -6.44
N GLU A 17 28.32 -8.06 -6.99
CA GLU A 17 28.22 -6.60 -6.86
C GLU A 17 27.20 -6.13 -5.81
N ALA A 18 26.66 -7.02 -4.98
CA ALA A 18 25.64 -6.66 -3.97
C ALA A 18 26.11 -5.51 -3.05
N MET A 19 27.39 -5.52 -2.65
CA MET A 19 27.98 -4.48 -1.80
C MET A 19 27.91 -3.07 -2.41
N LYS A 20 27.95 -2.94 -3.74
CA LYS A 20 27.80 -1.65 -4.42
C LYS A 20 26.42 -1.05 -4.18
N PHE A 21 25.39 -1.88 -4.22
CA PHE A 21 24.01 -1.45 -3.98
C PHE A 21 23.78 -1.18 -2.50
N ILE A 22 24.24 -2.07 -1.62
CA ILE A 22 24.15 -1.86 -0.16
C ILE A 22 24.78 -0.53 0.22
N ASN A 23 26.04 -0.29 -0.17
CA ASN A 23 26.74 0.97 0.14
C ASN A 23 25.99 2.18 -0.41
N ARG A 24 25.56 2.14 -1.68
CA ARG A 24 24.83 3.25 -2.29
C ARG A 24 23.54 3.56 -1.52
N TYR A 25 22.70 2.55 -1.29
CA TYR A 25 21.43 2.75 -0.61
C TYR A 25 21.62 3.13 0.85
N SER A 26 22.63 2.61 1.55
CA SER A 26 22.94 3.04 2.92
C SER A 26 23.32 4.52 3.00
N TRP A 27 24.19 5.01 2.10
CA TRP A 27 24.57 6.44 2.08
C TRP A 27 23.41 7.36 1.68
N ASP A 28 22.58 6.89 0.74
CA ASP A 28 21.38 7.58 0.31
C ASP A 28 20.34 7.66 1.45
N THR A 29 20.14 6.57 2.20
CA THR A 29 19.31 6.55 3.41
C THR A 29 19.81 7.54 4.46
N VAL A 30 21.11 7.57 4.76
CA VAL A 30 21.67 8.53 5.72
C VAL A 30 21.43 9.97 5.26
N SER A 31 21.62 10.27 3.98
CA SER A 31 21.37 11.60 3.42
C SER A 31 19.90 12.01 3.57
N ARG A 32 18.95 11.11 3.27
CA ARG A 32 17.51 11.38 3.43
C ARG A 32 17.07 11.55 4.87
N ILE A 33 17.66 10.80 5.80
CA ILE A 33 17.37 10.97 7.23
C ILE A 33 17.80 12.37 7.69
N LYS A 34 18.96 12.86 7.25
CA LYS A 34 19.42 14.23 7.54
C LYS A 34 18.49 15.28 6.93
N GLU A 35 18.15 15.13 5.66
CA GLU A 35 17.19 16.02 4.99
C GLU A 35 15.84 16.05 5.71
N PHE A 36 15.35 14.89 6.15
CA PHE A 36 14.12 14.82 6.93
C PHE A 36 14.25 15.47 8.31
N ASP A 37 15.39 15.33 8.99
CA ASP A 37 15.65 15.98 10.28
C ASP A 37 15.60 17.52 10.17
N ASP A 38 16.03 18.07 9.03
CA ASP A 38 15.93 19.51 8.75
C ASP A 38 14.49 19.96 8.41
N LEU A 39 13.68 19.08 7.80
CA LEU A 39 12.32 19.39 7.34
C LEU A 39 11.23 19.09 8.37
N ARG A 40 11.48 18.19 9.32
CA ARG A 40 10.45 17.71 10.24
C ARG A 40 9.95 18.84 11.13
N THR A 41 8.66 18.79 11.42
CA THR A 41 8.01 19.73 12.34
C THR A 41 7.77 19.05 13.68
N ASN A 42 7.20 19.81 14.63
CA ASN A 42 6.74 19.25 15.91
C ASN A 42 5.46 18.38 15.77
N ALA A 43 5.06 18.03 14.55
CA ALA A 43 3.95 17.12 14.31
C ALA A 43 4.28 15.72 14.87
N ILE A 44 3.31 15.14 15.57
CA ILE A 44 3.44 13.80 16.14
C ILE A 44 3.12 12.78 15.05
N MET A 45 4.07 11.88 14.78
CA MET A 45 3.90 10.76 13.88
C MET A 45 3.94 9.47 14.70
N LYS A 46 2.97 8.58 14.49
CA LYS A 46 2.90 7.29 15.16
C LYS A 46 2.69 6.18 14.14
N THR A 47 3.57 5.20 14.17
CA THR A 47 3.45 3.97 13.39
C THR A 47 2.69 2.94 14.22
N ILE A 48 1.68 2.32 13.62
CA ILE A 48 0.89 1.25 14.22
C ILE A 48 1.00 0.05 13.31
N GLN A 49 1.52 -1.06 13.83
CA GLN A 49 1.62 -2.32 13.09
C GLN A 49 0.41 -3.19 13.41
N GLY A 50 -0.33 -3.59 12.37
CA GLY A 50 -1.43 -4.54 12.50
C GLY A 50 -2.36 -4.52 11.29
N ASP A 51 -3.45 -5.29 11.38
CA ASP A 51 -4.45 -5.40 10.32
C ASP A 51 -5.44 -4.23 10.38
N SER A 52 -5.46 -3.39 9.36
CA SER A 52 -6.33 -2.20 9.31
C SER A 52 -7.83 -2.52 9.37
N ARG A 53 -8.24 -3.76 9.09
CA ARG A 53 -9.62 -4.23 9.29
C ARG A 53 -10.02 -4.31 10.76
N GLU A 54 -9.04 -4.43 11.66
CA GLU A 54 -9.25 -4.80 13.06
C GLU A 54 -8.63 -3.81 14.07
N ILE A 55 -7.73 -2.91 13.64
CA ILE A 55 -7.12 -1.92 14.54
C ILE A 55 -8.19 -1.09 15.26
N ASP A 56 -8.12 -1.08 16.59
CA ASP A 56 -8.88 -0.17 17.44
C ASP A 56 -7.94 0.89 18.03
N PHE A 57 -8.10 2.14 17.60
CA PHE A 57 -7.27 3.25 18.07
C PHE A 57 -7.43 3.51 19.57
N ASN A 58 -8.53 3.11 20.20
CA ASN A 58 -8.70 3.26 21.64
C ASN A 58 -7.68 2.41 22.44
N ASN A 59 -7.13 1.36 21.83
CA ASN A 59 -6.11 0.49 22.43
C ASN A 59 -4.69 0.90 22.01
N VAL A 60 -4.54 1.93 21.18
CA VAL A 60 -3.23 2.42 20.74
C VAL A 60 -2.67 3.34 21.81
N ASP A 61 -1.51 2.97 22.36
CA ASP A 61 -0.81 3.77 23.37
C ASP A 61 -0.67 5.24 22.92
N GLY A 62 -0.83 6.20 23.84
CA GLY A 62 -0.75 7.63 23.53
C GLY A 62 -1.87 8.19 22.64
N TYR A 63 -2.82 7.39 22.14
CA TYR A 63 -4.03 7.92 21.51
C TYR A 63 -4.97 8.47 22.58
N LYS A 64 -5.16 9.79 22.58
CA LYS A 64 -5.97 10.49 23.59
C LYS A 64 -7.45 10.59 23.24
N GLY A 65 -7.92 9.78 22.29
CA GLY A 65 -9.23 9.93 21.69
C GLY A 65 -9.28 11.06 20.65
N GLY A 66 -10.49 11.38 20.21
CA GLY A 66 -10.74 12.30 19.12
C GLY A 66 -11.10 11.58 17.82
N LYS A 67 -11.16 12.35 16.73
CA LYS A 67 -11.44 11.83 15.40
C LYS A 67 -10.47 12.44 14.39
N PHE A 68 -10.06 11.67 13.39
CA PHE A 68 -9.17 12.11 12.33
C PHE A 68 -9.94 12.94 11.28
N ASP A 69 -9.23 13.90 10.68
CA ASP A 69 -9.74 14.77 9.63
C ASP A 69 -9.82 14.10 8.25
N GLY A 70 -9.14 12.97 8.07
CA GLY A 70 -9.09 12.31 6.79
C GLY A 70 -8.18 11.09 6.72
N ILE A 71 -8.13 10.51 5.53
CA ILE A 71 -7.29 9.38 5.16
C ILE A 71 -6.57 9.74 3.85
N PHE A 72 -5.31 9.37 3.74
CA PHE A 72 -4.58 9.35 2.48
C PHE A 72 -3.92 7.99 2.34
N THR A 73 -4.26 7.22 1.30
CA THR A 73 -3.79 5.85 1.18
C THR A 73 -3.63 5.41 -0.27
N SER A 74 -2.82 4.37 -0.47
CA SER A 74 -2.72 3.58 -1.69
C SER A 74 -2.82 2.10 -1.27
N PRO A 75 -4.02 1.51 -1.32
CA PRO A 75 -4.23 0.13 -0.91
C PRO A 75 -3.54 -0.84 -1.89
N PRO A 76 -3.29 -2.10 -1.49
CA PRO A 76 -2.77 -3.11 -2.41
C PRO A 76 -3.67 -3.24 -3.64
N TYR A 77 -3.08 -3.50 -4.81
CA TYR A 77 -3.85 -3.61 -6.06
C TYR A 77 -4.22 -5.07 -6.32
N VAL A 78 -5.53 -5.33 -6.49
CA VAL A 78 -6.07 -6.70 -6.58
C VAL A 78 -5.35 -7.55 -7.62
N GLY A 79 -4.77 -8.64 -7.13
CA GLY A 79 -4.09 -9.65 -7.93
C GLY A 79 -2.91 -9.12 -8.74
N LEU A 80 -2.30 -8.00 -8.35
CA LEU A 80 -1.17 -7.41 -9.06
C LEU A 80 0.12 -8.16 -8.76
N ILE A 81 0.45 -8.27 -7.46
CA ILE A 81 1.62 -8.96 -6.92
C ILE A 81 1.27 -9.53 -5.55
N ASP A 82 2.04 -10.50 -5.08
CA ASP A 82 2.05 -10.92 -3.68
C ASP A 82 3.03 -9.99 -2.92
N TYR A 83 2.52 -8.96 -2.26
CA TYR A 83 3.34 -7.92 -1.62
C TYR A 83 4.22 -8.49 -0.51
N HIS A 84 3.70 -9.43 0.28
CA HIS A 84 4.48 -10.09 1.32
C HIS A 84 5.66 -10.88 0.74
N ASP A 85 5.41 -11.65 -0.32
CA ASP A 85 6.46 -12.42 -0.99
C ASP A 85 7.52 -11.51 -1.63
N GLN A 86 7.09 -10.41 -2.27
CA GLN A 86 7.99 -9.42 -2.85
C GLN A 86 8.96 -8.82 -1.81
N HIS A 87 8.53 -8.73 -0.55
CA HIS A 87 9.30 -8.17 0.55
C HIS A 87 9.91 -9.23 1.48
N ARG A 88 9.88 -10.53 1.13
CA ARG A 88 10.37 -11.64 1.96
C ARG A 88 11.73 -11.40 2.61
N TYR A 89 12.71 -10.91 1.84
CA TYR A 89 14.05 -10.65 2.38
C TYR A 89 14.07 -9.57 3.47
N ALA A 90 13.15 -8.61 3.45
CA ALA A 90 13.03 -7.63 4.52
C ALA A 90 12.48 -8.29 5.80
N TYR A 91 11.47 -9.16 5.68
CA TYR A 91 10.96 -9.93 6.82
C TYR A 91 12.05 -10.80 7.44
N GLU A 92 12.82 -11.52 6.62
CA GLU A 92 13.95 -12.34 7.08
C GLU A 92 15.06 -11.50 7.72
N LEU A 93 15.48 -10.41 7.07
CA LEU A 93 16.59 -9.57 7.55
C LEU A 93 16.30 -8.90 8.89
N PHE A 94 15.06 -8.44 9.08
CA PHE A 94 14.64 -7.75 10.31
C PHE A 94 13.92 -8.67 11.30
N ASN A 95 13.82 -9.96 11.00
CA ASN A 95 13.11 -10.96 11.81
C ASN A 95 11.68 -10.52 12.16
N PHE A 96 10.95 -10.03 11.15
CA PHE A 96 9.54 -9.67 11.27
C PHE A 96 8.65 -10.89 11.00
N ASP A 97 7.54 -10.99 11.72
CA ASP A 97 6.52 -12.01 11.46
C ASP A 97 5.87 -11.78 10.09
N ASP A 98 5.96 -12.79 9.21
CA ASP A 98 5.25 -12.77 7.94
C ASP A 98 3.76 -13.04 8.16
N ASN A 99 2.94 -12.03 7.90
CA ASN A 99 1.49 -12.08 7.99
C ASN A 99 0.82 -12.21 6.61
N GLY A 100 1.48 -12.82 5.62
CA GLY A 100 0.99 -12.92 4.24
C GLY A 100 -0.40 -13.55 4.10
N PHE A 101 -0.82 -14.40 5.05
CA PHE A 101 -2.18 -14.94 5.12
C PHE A 101 -3.26 -13.87 5.36
N LYS A 102 -2.88 -12.67 5.80
CA LYS A 102 -3.77 -11.51 5.98
C LYS A 102 -3.75 -10.56 4.79
N GLU A 103 -2.95 -10.81 3.76
CA GLU A 103 -2.81 -9.92 2.61
C GLU A 103 -4.14 -9.69 1.91
N ILE A 104 -4.43 -8.44 1.54
CA ILE A 104 -5.64 -8.06 0.82
C ILE A 104 -5.37 -8.06 -0.68
N GLY A 105 -6.03 -8.96 -1.40
CA GLY A 105 -5.93 -9.08 -2.86
C GLY A 105 -4.59 -9.60 -3.41
N PRO A 106 -3.98 -10.66 -2.83
CA PRO A 106 -2.71 -11.20 -3.32
C PRO A 106 -2.83 -11.78 -4.74
N ALA A 107 -1.73 -11.77 -5.50
CA ALA A 107 -1.68 -12.32 -6.85
C ALA A 107 -1.93 -13.83 -6.92
N SER A 108 -1.56 -14.57 -5.88
CA SER A 108 -1.85 -15.99 -5.71
C SER A 108 -3.35 -16.34 -5.73
N ASN A 109 -4.23 -15.40 -5.38
CA ASN A 109 -5.70 -15.55 -5.51
C ASN A 109 -6.21 -15.18 -6.92
N GLY A 110 -5.34 -14.66 -7.79
CA GLY A 110 -5.68 -14.24 -9.14
C GLY A 110 -6.56 -12.98 -9.19
N ARG A 111 -7.24 -12.80 -10.33
CA ARG A 111 -8.09 -11.63 -10.64
C ARG A 111 -9.48 -12.03 -11.12
N GLY A 112 -9.94 -13.21 -10.73
CA GLY A 112 -11.29 -13.67 -11.03
C GLY A 112 -12.36 -12.82 -10.33
N ARG A 113 -13.63 -13.06 -10.67
CA ARG A 113 -14.77 -12.37 -10.03
C ARG A 113 -14.73 -12.53 -8.51
N GLU A 114 -14.49 -13.74 -8.02
CA GLU A 114 -14.42 -14.04 -6.58
C GLU A 114 -13.30 -13.27 -5.89
N ALA A 115 -12.09 -13.24 -6.47
CA ALA A 115 -10.95 -12.49 -5.92
C ALA A 115 -11.24 -10.98 -5.84
N LYS A 116 -11.94 -10.41 -6.84
CA LYS A 116 -12.35 -9.00 -6.84
C LYS A 116 -13.40 -8.70 -5.78
N GLU A 117 -14.39 -9.58 -5.62
CA GLU A 117 -15.42 -9.44 -4.58
C GLU A 117 -14.81 -9.54 -3.18
N GLN A 118 -13.92 -10.51 -2.95
CA GLN A 118 -13.20 -10.63 -1.68
C GLN A 118 -12.36 -9.39 -1.39
N TYR A 119 -11.57 -8.94 -2.36
CA TYR A 119 -10.78 -7.71 -2.25
C TYR A 119 -11.64 -6.51 -1.89
N LYS A 120 -12.75 -6.29 -2.62
CA LYS A 120 -13.69 -5.19 -2.36
C LYS A 120 -14.23 -5.26 -0.93
N ASN A 121 -14.66 -6.44 -0.49
CA ASN A 121 -15.18 -6.66 0.86
C ASN A 121 -14.13 -6.36 1.94
N ASP A 122 -12.88 -6.77 1.73
CA ASP A 122 -11.79 -6.50 2.66
C ASP A 122 -11.43 -5.01 2.71
N ILE A 123 -11.39 -4.32 1.57
CA ILE A 123 -11.19 -2.86 1.52
C ILE A 123 -12.34 -2.11 2.21
N VAL A 124 -13.59 -2.54 1.99
CA VAL A 124 -14.76 -2.00 2.70
C VAL A 124 -14.60 -2.17 4.21
N ARG A 125 -14.17 -3.35 4.68
CA ARG A 125 -13.93 -3.59 6.13
C ARG A 125 -12.88 -2.63 6.70
N VAL A 126 -11.80 -2.36 5.96
CA VAL A 126 -10.79 -1.37 6.36
C VAL A 126 -11.43 0.01 6.54
N PHE A 127 -12.13 0.52 5.53
CA PHE A 127 -12.74 1.85 5.58
C PHE A 127 -13.85 1.96 6.63
N GLN A 128 -14.69 0.94 6.78
CA GLN A 128 -15.72 0.88 7.82
C GLN A 128 -15.11 0.83 9.23
N ASN A 129 -13.99 0.13 9.42
CA ASN A 129 -13.29 0.17 10.69
C ASN A 129 -12.76 1.58 11.00
N MET A 130 -12.14 2.23 10.01
CA MET A 130 -11.65 3.60 10.15
C MET A 130 -12.76 4.62 10.37
N ASN A 131 -13.96 4.42 9.81
CA ASN A 131 -15.10 5.34 9.94
C ASN A 131 -15.48 5.64 11.39
N LYS A 132 -15.26 4.69 12.32
CA LYS A 132 -15.47 4.87 13.76
C LYS A 132 -14.64 6.05 14.32
N PHE A 133 -13.48 6.28 13.73
CA PHE A 133 -12.49 7.27 14.14
C PHE A 133 -12.44 8.50 13.22
N LEU A 134 -13.28 8.59 12.19
CA LEU A 134 -13.30 9.74 11.26
C LEU A 134 -14.36 10.78 11.63
N LYS A 135 -13.99 12.06 11.55
CA LYS A 135 -14.93 13.18 11.67
C LYS A 135 -16.01 13.08 10.58
N PRO A 136 -17.22 13.60 10.82
CA PRO A 136 -18.17 13.86 9.73
C PRO A 136 -17.48 14.72 8.66
N LYS A 137 -17.74 14.45 7.38
CA LYS A 137 -17.11 15.16 6.26
C LYS A 137 -15.57 15.04 6.18
N ALA A 138 -14.98 14.02 6.81
CA ALA A 138 -13.56 13.73 6.65
C ALA A 138 -13.20 13.52 5.17
N LYS A 139 -12.00 13.94 4.77
CA LYS A 139 -11.50 13.83 3.40
C LYS A 139 -10.71 12.54 3.22
N ILE A 140 -11.07 11.73 2.24
CA ILE A 140 -10.40 10.45 1.99
C ILE A 140 -9.83 10.46 0.57
N PHE A 141 -8.51 10.34 0.46
CA PHE A 141 -7.80 10.25 -0.80
C PHE A 141 -7.29 8.82 -0.98
N VAL A 142 -7.70 8.19 -2.08
CA VAL A 142 -7.36 6.80 -2.39
C VAL A 142 -6.70 6.74 -3.76
N VAL A 143 -5.42 6.40 -3.78
CA VAL A 143 -4.60 6.27 -5.00
C VAL A 143 -4.57 4.81 -5.45
N VAL A 144 -5.21 4.52 -6.57
CA VAL A 144 -5.42 3.14 -7.05
C VAL A 144 -5.26 3.00 -8.55
N ASN A 145 -4.83 1.82 -8.98
CA ASN A 145 -4.99 1.40 -10.37
C ASN A 145 -6.34 0.68 -10.53
N ASP A 146 -7.44 1.43 -10.52
CA ASP A 146 -8.80 0.86 -10.55
C ASP A 146 -9.24 0.45 -11.96
N ARG A 147 -8.62 -0.60 -12.52
CA ARG A 147 -8.96 -1.12 -13.86
C ARG A 147 -10.36 -1.73 -13.93
N ASP A 148 -10.84 -2.22 -12.79
CA ASP A 148 -12.07 -3.00 -12.67
C ASP A 148 -13.23 -2.16 -12.13
N ASN A 149 -13.03 -0.85 -11.93
CA ASN A 149 -14.02 0.12 -11.44
C ASN A 149 -14.70 -0.32 -10.14
N LEU A 150 -13.91 -0.78 -9.17
CA LEU A 150 -14.37 -1.30 -7.89
C LEU A 150 -14.68 -0.18 -6.88
N TYR A 151 -13.98 0.96 -6.97
CA TYR A 151 -14.02 1.98 -5.94
C TYR A 151 -15.30 2.81 -5.85
N PRO A 152 -16.11 2.98 -6.91
CA PRO A 152 -17.43 3.58 -6.76
C PRO A 152 -18.35 2.80 -5.81
N GLU A 153 -18.35 1.47 -5.89
CA GLU A 153 -19.15 0.62 -5.01
C GLU A 153 -18.57 0.59 -3.58
N VAL A 154 -17.24 0.58 -3.44
CA VAL A 154 -16.58 0.74 -2.12
C VAL A 154 -17.04 2.03 -1.45
N ALA A 155 -17.07 3.15 -2.20
CA ALA A 155 -17.49 4.45 -1.69
C ALA A 155 -18.96 4.41 -1.23
N GLU A 156 -19.86 3.84 -2.03
CA GLU A 156 -21.26 3.69 -1.68
C GLU A 156 -21.44 2.90 -0.38
N ILE A 157 -20.84 1.70 -0.27
CA ILE A 157 -20.96 0.84 0.91
C ILE A 157 -20.36 1.49 2.16
N CYS A 158 -19.30 2.30 2.01
CA CYS A 158 -18.65 2.99 3.13
C CYS A 158 -19.33 4.30 3.52
N GLY A 159 -20.39 4.71 2.81
CA GLY A 159 -21.10 5.97 3.06
C GLY A 159 -20.29 7.20 2.65
N TYR A 160 -19.62 7.13 1.51
CA TYR A 160 -18.77 8.19 0.97
C TYR A 160 -19.34 8.81 -0.31
N ASN A 161 -19.22 10.12 -0.43
CA ASN A 161 -19.49 10.84 -1.68
C ASN A 161 -18.21 10.96 -2.49
N ILE A 162 -18.31 10.74 -3.80
CA ILE A 162 -17.19 10.93 -4.74
C ILE A 162 -17.20 12.40 -5.19
N GLU A 163 -16.32 13.21 -4.65
CA GLU A 163 -16.20 14.62 -5.02
C GLU A 163 -15.46 14.79 -6.34
N LYS A 164 -14.38 14.03 -6.52
CA LYS A 164 -13.55 14.13 -7.72
C LYS A 164 -12.73 12.86 -7.94
N ILE A 165 -12.46 12.56 -9.20
CA ILE A 165 -11.49 11.55 -9.60
C ILE A 165 -10.42 12.27 -10.42
N TYR A 166 -9.16 12.15 -10.01
CA TYR A 166 -8.02 12.64 -10.78
C TYR A 166 -7.35 11.47 -11.49
N HIS A 167 -6.85 11.67 -12.70
CA HIS A 167 -6.12 10.64 -13.43
C HIS A 167 -4.66 11.03 -13.61
N ARG A 168 -3.76 10.12 -13.25
CA ARG A 168 -2.31 10.32 -13.32
C ARG A 168 -1.66 9.19 -14.13
N PRO A 169 -0.95 9.49 -15.22
CA PRO A 169 -0.14 8.48 -15.91
C PRO A 169 1.11 8.14 -15.06
N VAL A 170 1.45 6.86 -14.98
CA VAL A 170 2.68 6.39 -14.34
C VAL A 170 3.73 6.14 -15.42
N LEU A 171 4.70 7.05 -15.50
CA LEU A 171 5.69 7.09 -16.59
C LEU A 171 6.94 6.24 -16.32
N MET A 172 7.28 5.98 -15.06
CA MET A 172 8.47 5.21 -14.67
C MET A 172 8.04 3.91 -14.03
N ARG A 173 8.23 2.79 -14.74
CA ARG A 173 7.98 1.43 -14.24
C ARG A 173 9.25 0.59 -14.31
N THR A 174 9.45 -0.23 -13.29
CA THR A 174 10.51 -1.25 -13.23
C THR A 174 10.12 -2.51 -14.03
N GLU A 175 8.83 -2.67 -14.34
CA GLU A 175 8.27 -3.79 -15.09
C GLU A 175 8.50 -3.66 -16.60
N ARG A 176 8.60 -4.80 -17.29
CA ARG A 176 9.05 -4.92 -18.69
C ARG A 176 7.95 -4.76 -19.74
N ASP A 177 6.73 -4.38 -19.35
CA ASP A 177 5.63 -4.19 -20.28
C ASP A 177 5.52 -2.73 -20.74
N ASN A 178 5.02 -2.52 -21.96
CA ASN A 178 4.69 -1.20 -22.51
C ASN A 178 3.22 -0.82 -22.24
N ALA A 179 2.53 -1.52 -21.33
CA ALA A 179 1.13 -1.24 -21.05
C ALA A 179 1.02 0.09 -20.29
N LYS A 180 0.09 0.94 -20.72
CA LYS A 180 -0.21 2.20 -20.04
C LYS A 180 -0.72 1.89 -18.64
N PHE A 181 0.08 2.21 -17.63
CA PHE A 181 -0.35 2.16 -16.23
C PHE A 181 -0.78 3.56 -15.81
N SER A 182 -2.02 3.69 -15.36
CA SER A 182 -2.58 4.95 -14.89
C SER A 182 -3.18 4.76 -13.52
N GLU A 183 -2.94 5.70 -12.63
CA GLU A 183 -3.58 5.74 -11.32
C GLU A 183 -4.79 6.69 -11.38
N SER A 184 -5.86 6.27 -10.73
CA SER A 184 -6.98 7.11 -10.36
C SER A 184 -6.81 7.52 -8.89
N ILE A 185 -6.90 8.82 -8.63
CA ILE A 185 -6.94 9.35 -7.27
C ILE A 185 -8.39 9.72 -7.00
N TYR A 186 -9.06 8.88 -6.21
CA TYR A 186 -10.39 9.19 -5.72
C TYR A 186 -10.29 10.16 -4.56
N TYR A 187 -11.01 11.27 -4.67
CA TYR A 187 -11.28 12.17 -3.57
C TYR A 187 -12.71 11.94 -3.09
N PHE A 188 -12.80 11.27 -1.94
CA PHE A 188 -14.05 11.01 -1.25
C PHE A 188 -14.25 11.98 -0.10
N ILE A 189 -15.51 12.25 0.22
CA ILE A 189 -15.92 12.88 1.47
C ILE A 189 -16.77 11.87 2.24
N LYS A 190 -16.38 11.58 3.49
CA LYS A 190 -17.22 10.81 4.40
C LYS A 190 -18.54 11.55 4.59
N THR A 191 -19.64 10.83 4.58
CA THR A 191 -20.94 11.40 4.96
C THR A 191 -20.94 11.69 6.48
N ASN A 192 -22.01 11.39 7.22
CA ASN A 192 -22.10 11.67 8.64
C ASN A 192 -21.16 10.78 9.47
#